data_AF-A0A6L5XNW6-F1
#
_entry.id   AF-A0A6L5XNW6-F1
#
_cell.length_a   1.000
_cell.length_b   1.000
_cell.length_c   1.000
_cell.angle_alpha   90.00
_cell.angle_beta   90.00
_cell.angle_gamma   90.00
#
_symmetry.space_group_name_H-M   'P 1'
#
loop_
_entity.id
_entity.type
_entity.pdbx_description
1 polymer ?
#
loop_
_entity_poly.entity_id
_entity_poly.type
_entity_poly.pdbx_seq_one_letter_code
_entity_poly.pdbx_strand_id
1 'polypeptide(L)'
;MDAIHSAGDTELQNLATTMEGHESSADGNDHLYGGSGDDVLFGMGGDDRLYGGDGNDILFGGSGDDFLDGGAGADKIFGGSGNDVIVYDSSDYLVDGGEGIDFLVGEGVKEIFDSTADKPQVTGIEVYLDTHMDLRGMDELSAKLGISVNDDNKISGLDAANGWVQGDDMVSPEGADYATYTHSSGGDHDATIIVAKAAIENGNG
;
A
#
# COMPACT_ATOMS: atom_id res chain seq x y z
N MET A 1 -32.19 -25.84 36.67
CA MET A 1 -32.68 -26.16 35.32
C MET A 1 -31.97 -25.18 34.43
N ASP A 2 -30.93 -25.69 33.77
CA ASP A 2 -29.89 -24.92 33.11
C ASP A 2 -30.47 -24.05 31.99
N ALA A 3 -29.97 -22.81 31.95
CA ALA A 3 -29.99 -22.02 30.74
C ALA A 3 -29.02 -22.66 29.73
N ILE A 4 -29.28 -22.51 28.43
CA ILE A 4 -28.40 -21.81 27.48
C ILE A 4 -29.01 -21.95 26.08
N HIS A 5 -29.39 -20.78 25.57
CA HIS A 5 -29.28 -20.28 24.20
C HIS A 5 -29.05 -21.27 23.06
N SER A 6 -30.09 -21.37 22.22
CA SER A 6 -30.03 -21.18 20.76
C SER A 6 -28.76 -21.67 20.06
N ALA A 7 -28.81 -22.94 19.65
CA ALA A 7 -27.89 -23.57 18.70
C ALA A 7 -28.10 -23.01 17.27
N GLY A 8 -27.72 -21.74 17.05
CA GLY A 8 -27.88 -21.06 15.75
C GLY A 8 -26.58 -20.56 15.10
N ASP A 9 -25.65 -20.01 15.88
CA ASP A 9 -24.56 -19.19 15.31
C ASP A 9 -23.14 -19.68 15.65
N THR A 10 -22.97 -20.95 16.04
CA THR A 10 -21.63 -21.48 16.43
C THR A 10 -20.99 -22.35 15.33
N GLU A 11 -21.71 -22.73 14.28
CA GLU A 11 -21.12 -23.55 13.19
C GLU A 11 -20.42 -22.73 12.10
N LEU A 12 -20.69 -21.42 11.99
CA LEU A 12 -20.01 -20.56 11.01
C LEU A 12 -18.73 -19.91 11.54
N GLN A 13 -18.57 -19.74 12.86
CA GLN A 13 -17.35 -19.19 13.45
C GLN A 13 -16.26 -20.24 13.71
N ASN A 14 -16.62 -21.53 13.74
CA ASN A 14 -15.67 -22.63 13.95
C ASN A 14 -15.00 -23.12 12.65
N LEU A 15 -15.42 -22.64 11.47
CA LEU A 15 -14.77 -23.00 10.22
C LEU A 15 -13.56 -22.10 9.91
N ALA A 16 -13.57 -20.84 10.35
CA ALA A 16 -12.47 -19.89 10.14
C ALA A 16 -11.25 -20.17 11.04
N THR A 17 -11.44 -20.76 12.22
CA THR A 17 -10.36 -21.02 13.20
C THR A 17 -9.60 -22.32 12.97
N THR A 18 -9.93 -23.11 11.93
CA THR A 18 -9.35 -24.45 11.70
C THR A 18 -8.38 -24.51 10.51
N MET A 19 -8.03 -23.37 9.91
CA MET A 19 -6.95 -23.27 8.93
C MET A 19 -5.83 -22.47 9.60
N GLU A 20 -4.65 -23.08 9.79
CA GLU A 20 -3.45 -22.31 10.13
C GLU A 20 -3.27 -21.27 9.00
N GLY A 21 -3.32 -19.99 9.33
CA GLY A 21 -3.11 -18.89 8.39
C GLY A 21 -4.32 -18.19 7.79
N HIS A 22 -5.42 -18.01 8.54
CA HIS A 22 -6.55 -17.20 8.07
C HIS A 22 -7.02 -16.24 9.17
N GLU A 23 -6.64 -14.97 9.06
CA GLU A 23 -7.01 -13.90 9.99
C GLU A 23 -7.99 -12.93 9.31
N SER A 24 -9.14 -12.69 9.94
CA SER A 24 -10.15 -11.76 9.44
C SER A 24 -10.61 -10.83 10.55
N SER A 25 -10.56 -9.51 10.33
CA SER A 25 -11.15 -8.52 11.23
C SER A 25 -12.65 -8.29 10.96
N ALA A 26 -13.27 -7.51 11.83
CA ALA A 26 -14.59 -6.90 11.61
C ALA A 26 -14.38 -5.40 11.34
N ASP A 27 -15.41 -4.66 10.91
CA ASP A 27 -15.28 -3.21 10.68
C ASP A 27 -14.62 -2.48 11.87
N GLY A 28 -13.58 -1.70 11.60
CA GLY A 28 -12.72 -1.03 12.57
C GLY A 28 -11.31 -0.79 12.01
N ASN A 29 -10.48 -0.07 12.76
CA ASN A 29 -9.07 0.09 12.41
C ASN A 29 -8.28 -0.98 13.15
N ASP A 30 -7.81 -2.00 12.43
CA ASP A 30 -7.26 -3.22 13.01
C ASP A 30 -5.76 -3.42 12.69
N HIS A 31 -5.15 -4.35 13.43
CA HIS A 31 -3.77 -4.80 13.22
C HIS A 31 -3.77 -6.33 13.06
N LEU A 32 -3.51 -6.81 11.84
CA LEU A 32 -3.51 -8.23 11.50
C LEU A 32 -2.08 -8.70 11.21
N TYR A 33 -1.74 -9.90 11.69
CA TYR A 33 -0.43 -10.51 11.50
C TYR A 33 -0.62 -11.98 11.12
N GLY A 34 -0.17 -12.40 9.94
CA GLY A 34 -0.18 -13.79 9.50
C GLY A 34 0.90 -14.62 10.20
N GLY A 35 2.14 -14.11 10.16
CA GLY A 35 3.27 -14.66 10.90
C GLY A 35 4.16 -15.54 10.04
N SER A 36 3.98 -16.86 10.11
CA SER A 36 4.79 -17.79 9.33
C SER A 36 3.90 -18.81 8.64
N GLY A 37 4.16 -19.09 7.37
CA GLY A 37 3.32 -19.93 6.54
C GLY A 37 2.61 -19.10 5.48
N ASP A 38 1.92 -19.76 4.56
CA ASP A 38 1.12 -19.05 3.55
C ASP A 38 -0.23 -18.64 4.19
N ASP A 39 -0.43 -17.33 4.38
CA ASP A 39 -1.54 -16.76 5.12
C ASP A 39 -2.54 -16.00 4.22
N VAL A 40 -3.79 -15.88 4.67
CA VAL A 40 -4.82 -15.03 4.04
C VAL A 40 -5.38 -14.05 5.08
N LEU A 41 -5.21 -12.76 4.81
CA LEU A 41 -5.59 -11.67 5.71
C LEU A 41 -6.69 -10.80 5.07
N PHE A 42 -7.72 -10.48 5.86
CA PHE A 42 -8.81 -9.59 5.45
C PHE A 42 -9.01 -8.45 6.48
N GLY A 43 -8.73 -7.20 6.09
CA GLY A 43 -8.96 -6.00 6.89
C GLY A 43 -10.45 -5.58 6.96
N MET A 44 -11.18 -5.84 5.88
CA MET A 44 -12.60 -5.49 5.72
C MET A 44 -12.83 -3.99 5.59
N GLY A 45 -12.99 -3.26 6.69
CA GLY A 45 -13.35 -1.85 6.59
C GLY A 45 -12.88 -1.04 7.78
N GLY A 46 -12.31 0.13 7.52
CA GLY A 46 -11.55 0.95 8.46
C GLY A 46 -10.10 1.05 8.00
N ASP A 47 -9.28 1.80 8.74
CA ASP A 47 -7.87 2.02 8.34
C ASP A 47 -7.00 0.94 9.01
N ASP A 48 -6.72 -0.13 8.27
CA ASP A 48 -6.11 -1.34 8.79
C ASP A 48 -4.59 -1.37 8.61
N ARG A 49 -3.94 -2.26 9.35
CA ARG A 49 -2.55 -2.65 9.09
C ARG A 49 -2.45 -4.16 9.00
N LEU A 50 -2.11 -4.65 7.83
CA LEU A 50 -1.96 -6.07 7.53
C LEU A 50 -0.48 -6.39 7.31
N TYR A 51 0.00 -7.40 8.03
CA TYR A 51 1.36 -7.91 7.90
C TYR A 51 1.29 -9.42 7.61
N GLY A 52 1.68 -9.84 6.40
CA GLY A 52 1.73 -11.24 5.99
C GLY A 52 2.77 -12.01 6.80
N GLY A 53 4.05 -11.68 6.60
CA GLY A 53 5.15 -12.25 7.37
C GLY A 53 6.04 -13.12 6.51
N ASP A 54 6.39 -14.32 6.97
CA ASP A 54 7.14 -15.28 6.15
C ASP A 54 6.15 -16.19 5.40
N GLY A 55 6.10 -16.20 4.08
CA GLY A 55 5.13 -17.03 3.36
C GLY A 55 4.80 -16.53 1.97
N ASN A 56 3.89 -17.20 1.28
CA ASN A 56 3.23 -16.62 0.10
C ASN A 56 1.81 -16.24 0.50
N ASP A 57 1.64 -14.99 0.89
CA ASP A 57 0.48 -14.49 1.55
C ASP A 57 -0.51 -13.84 0.58
N ILE A 58 -1.76 -13.74 1.01
CA ILE A 58 -2.81 -13.00 0.30
C ILE A 58 -3.41 -11.98 1.25
N LEU A 59 -3.20 -10.70 0.97
CA LEU A 59 -3.68 -9.59 1.79
C LEU A 59 -4.79 -8.85 1.05
N PHE A 60 -5.92 -8.65 1.73
CA PHE A 60 -7.01 -7.78 1.29
C PHE A 60 -7.23 -6.69 2.33
N GLY A 61 -6.89 -5.44 2.01
CA GLY A 61 -7.14 -4.28 2.88
C GLY A 61 -8.64 -4.08 3.06
N GLY A 62 -9.32 -3.75 1.97
CA GLY A 62 -10.77 -3.61 1.96
C GLY A 62 -11.17 -2.18 1.71
N SER A 63 -11.88 -1.55 2.65
CA SER A 63 -12.25 -0.13 2.54
C SER A 63 -11.65 0.69 3.65
N GLY A 64 -11.01 1.81 3.34
CA GLY A 64 -10.30 2.64 4.31
C GLY A 64 -8.88 2.87 3.85
N ASP A 65 -8.13 3.71 4.56
CA ASP A 65 -6.74 4.00 4.16
C ASP A 65 -5.82 2.95 4.82
N ASP A 66 -5.47 1.90 4.08
CA ASP A 66 -4.82 0.71 4.63
C ASP A 66 -3.29 0.74 4.52
N PHE A 67 -2.62 0.02 5.43
CA PHE A 67 -1.20 -0.31 5.32
C PHE A 67 -1.03 -1.81 5.13
N LEU A 68 -0.40 -2.21 4.02
CA LEU A 68 -0.24 -3.62 3.65
C LEU A 68 1.23 -3.95 3.43
N ASP A 69 1.72 -4.97 4.13
CA ASP A 69 3.08 -5.49 4.02
C ASP A 69 3.02 -7.01 3.89
N GLY A 70 3.30 -7.53 2.69
CA GLY A 70 3.35 -8.98 2.44
C GLY A 70 4.44 -9.67 3.24
N GLY A 71 5.56 -8.97 3.47
CA GLY A 71 6.70 -9.50 4.20
C GLY A 71 7.69 -10.17 3.27
N ALA A 72 7.88 -11.48 3.39
CA ALA A 72 8.86 -12.24 2.63
C ALA A 72 8.20 -13.41 1.91
N GLY A 73 8.18 -13.33 0.58
CA GLY A 73 7.79 -14.42 -0.30
C GLY A 73 6.98 -13.88 -1.47
N ALA A 74 6.25 -14.77 -2.17
CA ALA A 74 5.54 -14.38 -3.38
C ALA A 74 4.09 -14.01 -3.07
N ASP A 75 3.90 -12.77 -2.64
CA ASP A 75 2.62 -12.33 -2.07
C ASP A 75 1.66 -11.77 -3.13
N LYS A 76 0.38 -11.76 -2.77
CA LYS A 76 -0.68 -11.08 -3.51
C LYS A 76 -1.33 -10.05 -2.61
N ILE A 77 -1.19 -8.79 -2.98
CA ILE A 77 -1.63 -7.67 -2.17
C ILE A 77 -2.69 -6.91 -2.93
N PHE A 78 -3.85 -6.72 -2.28
CA PHE A 78 -4.97 -5.95 -2.79
C PHE A 78 -5.32 -4.88 -1.76
N GLY A 79 -5.08 -3.60 -2.08
CA GLY A 79 -5.39 -2.47 -1.22
C GLY A 79 -6.90 -2.35 -1.03
N GLY A 80 -7.60 -2.07 -2.12
CA GLY A 80 -9.06 -2.05 -2.15
C GLY A 80 -9.57 -0.66 -2.49
N SER A 81 -10.31 -0.03 -1.59
CA SER A 81 -10.76 1.36 -1.75
C SER A 81 -10.23 2.22 -0.63
N GLY A 82 -9.67 3.37 -0.93
CA GLY A 82 -9.02 4.24 0.05
C GLY A 82 -7.70 4.75 -0.51
N ASN A 83 -6.87 5.38 0.29
CA ASN A 83 -5.52 5.74 -0.12
C ASN A 83 -4.53 4.83 0.61
N ASP A 84 -4.15 3.76 -0.06
CA ASP A 84 -3.40 2.67 0.58
C ASP A 84 -1.89 2.89 0.51
N VAL A 85 -1.18 2.33 1.49
CA VAL A 85 0.27 2.24 1.49
C VAL A 85 0.66 0.77 1.43
N ILE A 86 1.24 0.36 0.31
CA ILE A 86 1.66 -1.02 0.07
C ILE A 86 3.18 -1.10 0.05
N VAL A 87 3.73 -1.86 1.00
CA VAL A 87 5.15 -2.21 1.02
C VAL A 87 5.41 -3.25 -0.04
N TYR A 88 6.21 -2.86 -1.04
CA TYR A 88 6.62 -3.70 -2.15
C TYR A 88 7.97 -4.34 -1.88
N ASP A 89 8.01 -5.65 -2.03
CA ASP A 89 9.23 -6.41 -2.15
C ASP A 89 9.41 -6.91 -3.61
N SER A 90 10.63 -7.33 -3.97
CA SER A 90 10.89 -7.83 -5.34
C SER A 90 10.36 -9.24 -5.61
N SER A 91 9.94 -9.96 -4.57
CA SER A 91 9.40 -11.32 -4.62
C SER A 91 7.88 -11.35 -4.80
N ASP A 92 7.19 -10.25 -4.50
CA ASP A 92 5.76 -10.04 -4.68
C ASP A 92 5.33 -10.49 -6.07
N TYR A 93 4.20 -11.18 -6.12
CA TYR A 93 3.68 -11.72 -7.38
C TYR A 93 2.65 -10.78 -8.01
N LEU A 94 1.83 -10.12 -7.19
CA LEU A 94 0.78 -9.23 -7.64
C LEU A 94 0.52 -8.16 -6.59
N VAL A 95 0.44 -6.92 -7.03
CA VAL A 95 0.05 -5.78 -6.20
C VAL A 95 -1.01 -4.98 -6.94
N ASP A 96 -2.17 -4.80 -6.34
CA ASP A 96 -3.24 -3.97 -6.87
C ASP A 96 -3.65 -2.95 -5.81
N GLY A 97 -3.38 -1.67 -6.03
CA GLY A 97 -3.80 -0.60 -5.11
C GLY A 97 -5.33 -0.48 -5.06
N GLY A 98 -5.96 -0.47 -6.23
CA GLY A 98 -7.41 -0.44 -6.36
C GLY A 98 -7.95 0.96 -6.65
N GLU A 99 -8.94 1.40 -5.88
CA GLU A 99 -9.55 2.73 -6.00
C GLU A 99 -8.93 3.69 -5.00
N GLY A 100 -8.16 4.67 -5.45
CA GLY A 100 -7.41 5.49 -4.50
C GLY A 100 -6.42 6.45 -5.13
N ILE A 101 -5.67 7.14 -4.26
CA ILE A 101 -4.26 7.40 -4.50
C ILE A 101 -3.46 6.42 -3.66
N ASP A 102 -2.90 5.43 -4.33
CA ASP A 102 -2.17 4.38 -3.66
C ASP A 102 -0.66 4.60 -3.78
N PHE A 103 0.01 4.37 -2.66
CA PHE A 103 1.44 4.55 -2.48
C PHE A 103 2.13 3.20 -2.43
N LEU A 104 2.98 2.94 -3.41
CA LEU A 104 3.90 1.82 -3.38
C LEU A 104 5.25 2.26 -2.87
N VAL A 105 5.73 1.61 -1.81
CA VAL A 105 6.96 1.95 -1.09
C VAL A 105 7.88 0.74 -1.08
N GLY A 106 9.18 0.93 -1.29
CA GLY A 106 10.14 -0.17 -1.16
C GLY A 106 11.35 -0.03 -2.07
N GLU A 107 12.44 -0.73 -1.73
CA GLU A 107 13.71 -0.64 -2.49
C GLU A 107 13.60 -1.21 -3.92
N GLY A 108 12.61 -2.07 -4.18
CA GLY A 108 12.37 -2.66 -5.50
C GLY A 108 11.56 -1.78 -6.46
N VAL A 109 11.05 -0.64 -5.99
CA VAL A 109 10.12 0.21 -6.76
C VAL A 109 10.73 0.70 -8.08
N LYS A 110 12.03 0.99 -8.10
CA LYS A 110 12.73 1.45 -9.31
C LYS A 110 12.79 0.37 -10.41
N GLU A 111 12.73 -0.92 -10.04
CA GLU A 111 12.76 -2.04 -10.97
C GLU A 111 11.44 -2.21 -11.74
N ILE A 112 10.34 -1.72 -11.18
CA ILE A 112 9.00 -1.67 -11.83
C ILE A 112 9.06 -0.84 -13.12
N PHE A 113 9.92 0.18 -13.19
CA PHE A 113 10.06 1.04 -14.37
C PHE A 113 11.15 0.57 -15.35
N ASP A 114 12.08 -0.29 -14.93
CA ASP A 114 13.28 -0.66 -15.72
C ASP A 114 13.05 -1.84 -16.68
N SER A 115 12.27 -2.87 -16.31
CA SER A 115 12.40 -4.16 -17.01
C SER A 115 11.31 -4.52 -18.04
N THR A 116 11.68 -5.40 -18.98
CA THR A 116 10.80 -6.06 -19.98
C THR A 116 10.57 -7.55 -19.62
N ALA A 117 10.77 -7.93 -18.36
CA ALA A 117 10.57 -9.29 -17.86
C ALA A 117 9.15 -9.48 -17.29
N ASP A 118 8.75 -10.74 -17.01
CA ASP A 118 7.56 -11.12 -16.23
C ASP A 118 7.61 -10.41 -14.86
N LYS A 119 7.18 -9.15 -14.82
CA LYS A 119 7.09 -8.36 -13.59
C LYS A 119 5.91 -8.87 -12.77
N PRO A 120 5.94 -8.68 -11.44
CA PRO A 120 4.70 -8.59 -10.69
C PRO A 120 3.72 -7.67 -11.40
N GLN A 121 2.46 -8.08 -11.43
CA GLN A 121 1.39 -7.22 -11.95
C GLN A 121 1.11 -6.18 -10.89
N VAL A 122 1.76 -5.01 -11.02
CA VAL A 122 1.51 -3.83 -10.19
C VAL A 122 0.51 -2.96 -10.92
N THR A 123 -0.71 -2.86 -10.40
CA THR A 123 -1.80 -2.06 -10.96
C THR A 123 -2.39 -1.12 -9.91
N GLY A 124 -3.10 -0.07 -10.35
CA GLY A 124 -3.78 0.84 -9.43
C GLY A 124 -2.85 1.58 -8.47
N ILE A 125 -1.59 1.84 -8.85
CA ILE A 125 -0.64 2.62 -8.04
C ILE A 125 -0.33 3.96 -8.72
N GLU A 126 -0.57 5.05 -8.01
CA GLU A 126 -0.32 6.41 -8.47
C GLU A 126 1.02 6.97 -8.00
N VAL A 127 1.51 6.53 -6.84
CA VAL A 127 2.74 7.06 -6.22
C VAL A 127 3.72 5.95 -5.91
N TYR A 128 4.96 6.15 -6.33
CA TYR A 128 6.06 5.20 -6.15
C TYR A 128 7.18 5.89 -5.36
N LEU A 129 7.58 5.27 -4.25
CA LEU A 129 8.51 5.82 -3.26
C LEU A 129 9.73 4.90 -3.11
N ASP A 130 10.88 5.36 -3.62
CA ASP A 130 12.17 4.67 -3.47
C ASP A 130 12.94 5.31 -2.29
N THR A 131 12.67 4.83 -1.06
CA THR A 131 13.40 5.26 0.16
C THR A 131 13.26 4.25 1.31
N HIS A 132 14.24 4.24 2.22
CA HIS A 132 14.17 3.62 3.56
C HIS A 132 13.22 4.40 4.52
N MET A 133 12.02 4.78 4.07
CA MET A 133 11.12 5.55 4.92
C MET A 133 10.57 4.70 6.08
N ASP A 134 10.59 5.29 7.27
CA ASP A 134 9.86 4.77 8.42
C ASP A 134 8.40 5.22 8.28
N LEU A 135 7.57 4.30 7.78
CA LEU A 135 6.15 4.47 7.46
C LEU A 135 5.23 4.20 8.65
N ARG A 136 5.79 4.01 9.85
CA ARG A 136 5.01 3.73 11.06
C ARG A 136 4.12 4.94 11.40
N GLY A 137 2.86 4.87 10.96
CA GLY A 137 1.87 5.94 11.11
C GLY A 137 1.85 6.84 9.87
N MET A 138 0.81 6.71 9.05
CA MET A 138 0.64 7.41 7.76
C MET A 138 0.64 8.94 7.91
N ASP A 139 0.22 9.46 9.07
CA ASP A 139 0.33 10.88 9.44
C ASP A 139 1.78 11.40 9.38
N GLU A 140 2.78 10.53 9.62
CA GLU A 140 4.18 10.92 9.56
C GLU A 140 4.70 10.99 8.12
N LEU A 141 4.12 10.24 7.19
CA LEU A 141 4.59 10.18 5.80
C LEU A 141 4.32 11.48 5.06
N SER A 142 3.06 11.94 5.09
CA SER A 142 2.65 13.21 4.50
C SER A 142 3.39 14.39 5.14
N ALA A 143 3.59 14.36 6.46
CA ALA A 143 4.36 15.37 7.19
C ALA A 143 5.87 15.35 6.90
N LYS A 144 6.48 14.18 6.73
CA LYS A 144 7.91 14.02 6.39
C LYS A 144 8.18 14.48 4.95
N LEU A 145 7.26 14.22 4.03
CA LEU A 145 7.39 14.56 2.61
C LEU A 145 6.86 15.96 2.27
N GLY A 146 6.10 16.59 3.16
CA GLY A 146 5.47 17.89 2.89
C GLY A 146 4.43 17.82 1.77
N ILE A 147 3.81 16.65 1.58
CA ILE A 147 2.77 16.41 0.58
C ILE A 147 1.42 16.24 1.27
N SER A 148 0.34 16.56 0.55
CA SER A 148 -1.03 16.35 1.02
C SER A 148 -1.84 15.71 -0.09
N VAL A 149 -2.75 14.80 0.29
CA VAL A 149 -3.81 14.30 -0.61
C VAL A 149 -5.11 15.00 -0.22
N ASN A 150 -5.88 15.45 -1.20
CA ASN A 150 -7.19 16.08 -0.98
C ASN A 150 -8.34 15.09 -1.23
N ASP A 151 -9.58 15.50 -0.90
CA ASP A 151 -10.78 14.67 -1.06
C ASP A 151 -11.07 14.21 -2.51
N ASP A 152 -10.45 14.85 -3.51
CA ASP A 152 -10.58 14.49 -4.93
C ASP A 152 -9.43 13.56 -5.39
N ASN A 153 -8.70 12.95 -4.46
CA ASN A 153 -7.56 12.09 -4.75
C ASN A 153 -6.51 12.83 -5.59
N LYS A 154 -6.15 14.05 -5.16
CA LYS A 154 -5.07 14.84 -5.75
C LYS A 154 -3.98 15.16 -4.74
N ILE A 155 -2.73 15.08 -5.22
CA ILE A 155 -1.51 15.29 -4.46
C ILE A 155 -1.02 16.72 -4.68
N SER A 156 -0.88 17.49 -3.60
CA SER A 156 -0.20 18.79 -3.60
C SER A 156 1.08 18.76 -2.78
N GLY A 157 1.87 19.83 -2.92
CA GLY A 157 3.10 20.03 -2.17
C GLY A 157 4.38 19.50 -2.84
N LEU A 158 4.26 18.92 -4.04
CA LEU A 158 5.40 18.54 -4.90
C LEU A 158 6.01 19.76 -5.62
N ASP A 159 6.47 20.75 -4.85
CA ASP A 159 7.03 21.99 -5.38
C ASP A 159 8.30 22.46 -4.66
N ALA A 160 8.94 23.46 -5.24
CA ALA A 160 10.17 24.03 -4.72
C ALA A 160 10.02 24.73 -3.35
N ALA A 161 8.81 25.14 -2.96
CA ALA A 161 8.58 25.73 -1.64
C ALA A 161 8.68 24.66 -0.54
N ASN A 162 8.33 23.41 -0.87
CA ASN A 162 8.52 22.24 -0.02
C ASN A 162 9.80 21.47 -0.30
N GLY A 163 10.74 22.04 -1.08
CA GLY A 163 12.06 21.44 -1.33
C GLY A 163 12.10 20.38 -2.43
N TRP A 164 10.99 20.15 -3.14
CA TRP A 164 10.93 19.23 -4.26
C TRP A 164 11.41 19.87 -5.57
N VAL A 165 12.17 19.10 -6.34
CA VAL A 165 12.62 19.46 -7.68
C VAL A 165 12.07 18.42 -8.65
N GLN A 166 11.23 18.86 -9.58
CA GLN A 166 10.72 18.03 -10.67
C GLN A 166 11.87 17.61 -11.59
N GLY A 167 12.00 16.31 -11.83
CA GLY A 167 12.90 15.69 -12.78
C GLY A 167 12.23 15.45 -14.13
N ASP A 168 12.68 14.40 -14.82
CA ASP A 168 12.15 14.03 -16.13
C ASP A 168 10.79 13.33 -16.03
N ASP A 169 10.02 13.47 -17.11
CA ASP A 169 8.78 12.73 -17.32
C ASP A 169 9.07 11.28 -17.72
N MET A 170 8.32 10.34 -17.15
CA MET A 170 8.41 8.92 -17.41
C MET A 170 7.09 8.38 -17.95
N VAL A 171 7.14 7.40 -18.84
CA VAL A 171 5.94 6.71 -19.33
C VAL A 171 5.96 5.32 -18.73
N SER A 172 4.92 4.98 -17.96
CA SER A 172 4.74 3.61 -17.47
C SER A 172 4.42 2.65 -18.63
N PRO A 173 4.64 1.33 -18.42
CA PRO A 173 4.18 0.31 -19.37
C PRO A 173 2.68 0.37 -19.71
N GLU A 174 1.85 0.90 -18.79
CA GLU A 174 0.40 0.99 -18.93
C GLU A 174 -0.08 2.27 -19.66
N GLY A 175 0.85 3.15 -20.04
CA GLY A 175 0.55 4.36 -20.81
C GLY A 175 0.13 5.57 -19.96
N ALA A 176 0.23 5.48 -18.63
CA ALA A 176 0.14 6.63 -17.76
C ALA A 176 1.47 7.42 -17.78
N ASP A 177 1.35 8.75 -17.78
CA ASP A 177 2.43 9.74 -17.82
C ASP A 177 2.78 10.12 -16.37
N TYR A 178 4.00 9.83 -15.95
CA TYR A 178 4.52 10.02 -14.61
C TYR A 178 5.54 11.16 -14.60
N ALA A 179 5.64 11.86 -13.48
CA ALA A 179 6.69 12.84 -13.24
C ALA A 179 7.54 12.38 -12.05
N THR A 180 8.85 12.60 -12.14
CA THR A 180 9.75 12.37 -11.02
C THR A 180 9.93 13.63 -10.21
N TYR A 181 10.01 13.49 -8.89
CA TYR A 181 10.30 14.58 -7.96
C TYR A 181 11.40 14.12 -7.01
N THR A 182 12.43 14.94 -6.87
CA THR A 182 13.55 14.67 -5.98
C THR A 182 13.60 15.72 -4.89
N HIS A 183 13.70 15.29 -3.64
CA HIS A 183 13.89 16.16 -2.50
C HIS A 183 15.26 15.87 -1.91
N SER A 184 16.23 16.75 -2.16
CA SER A 184 17.55 16.63 -1.56
C SER A 184 17.63 17.45 -0.28
N SER A 185 17.67 16.76 0.86
CA SER A 185 17.79 17.40 2.18
C SER A 185 19.26 17.74 2.53
N GLY A 186 20.21 17.44 1.64
CA GLY A 186 21.65 17.66 1.88
C GLY A 186 22.26 16.72 2.94
N GLY A 187 21.54 15.65 3.30
CA GLY A 187 21.97 14.55 4.19
C GLY A 187 21.64 13.18 3.58
N ASP A 188 21.53 12.12 4.40
CA ASP A 188 21.22 10.73 3.95
C ASP A 188 19.75 10.51 3.54
N HIS A 189 18.93 11.57 3.45
CA HIS A 189 17.49 11.49 3.17
C HIS A 189 17.15 12.20 1.86
N ASP A 190 17.82 11.80 0.77
CA ASP A 190 17.38 12.16 -0.57
C ASP A 190 16.18 11.26 -0.91
N ALA A 191 15.01 11.86 -1.14
CA ALA A 191 13.81 11.12 -1.52
C ALA A 191 13.54 11.29 -3.01
N THR A 192 13.21 10.19 -3.69
CA THR A 192 12.68 10.22 -5.05
C THR A 192 11.26 9.70 -5.04
N ILE A 193 10.34 10.52 -5.53
CA ILE A 193 8.94 10.15 -5.75
C ILE A 193 8.70 10.11 -7.25
N ILE A 194 8.03 9.07 -7.72
CA ILE A 194 7.49 9.00 -9.08
C ILE A 194 5.97 9.04 -8.96
N VAL A 195 5.34 10.03 -9.58
CA VAL A 195 3.92 10.32 -9.37
C VAL A 195 3.19 10.36 -10.71
N ALA A 196 2.05 9.68 -10.81
CA ALA A 196 1.17 9.80 -11.95
C ALA A 196 0.75 11.26 -12.10
N LYS A 197 0.99 11.88 -13.26
CA LYS A 197 0.62 13.30 -13.47
C LYS A 197 -0.87 13.55 -13.28
N ALA A 198 -1.71 12.56 -13.54
CA ALA A 198 -3.15 12.63 -13.30
C ALA A 198 -3.50 12.76 -11.80
N ALA A 199 -2.64 12.27 -10.90
CA ALA A 199 -2.80 12.37 -9.46
C ALA A 199 -2.28 13.70 -8.90
N ILE A 200 -1.54 14.51 -9.67
CA ILE A 200 -1.00 15.80 -9.18
C ILE A 200 -2.10 16.86 -9.20
N GLU A 201 -2.29 17.54 -8.07
CA GLU A 201 -3.11 18.74 -7.99
C GLU A 201 -2.42 19.82 -8.83
N ASN A 202 -3.04 20.26 -9.92
CA ASN A 202 -2.44 21.20 -10.88
C ASN A 202 -1.96 22.48 -10.17
N GLY A 203 -0.70 22.51 -9.77
CA GLY A 203 0.03 23.72 -9.46
C GLY A 203 0.35 24.40 -10.77
N ASN A 204 -0.51 25.34 -11.19
CA ASN A 204 -0.34 26.21 -12.36
C ASN A 204 1.12 26.31 -12.88
N GLY A 205 1.33 25.81 -14.09
CA GLY A 205 2.40 26.22 -15.00
C GLY A 205 1.82 26.42 -16.39
#